data_AF-A0A319EKI4-F1
#
_entry.id   AF-A0A319EKI4-F1
#
_cell.length_a   1.000
_cell.length_b   1.000
_cell.length_c   1.000
_cell.angle_alpha   90.00
_cell.angle_beta   90.00
_cell.angle_gamma   90.00
#
_symmetry.space_group_name_H-M   'P 1'
#
loop_
_entity.id
_entity.type
_entity.pdbx_description
1 polymer ?
#
loop_
_entity_poly.entity_id
_entity_poly.type
_entity_poly.pdbx_seq_one_letter_code
_entity_poly.pdbx_strand_id
1 'polypeptide(L)'
;MTVLRKPILGGLWTKPAIILSTLIEEMEKPEEERAQWLFWFDADTILMNPNIPLESFLPPPQFPDTHILLTKDWNGMNNGVFFLRVHPWSIQFLSATVSYPVVHPDAHLLWEDQSVMNRLKKEHEYFSRSMVYCPLRWFNAYRRNQNATDINPKKPTHFQIHPGDIIVHFAGTPANELESTMMPYLEVAESHRPEWELPLEQTGYLREIGEFWEEKSES
;
A
#
# COMPACT_ATOMS: atom_id res chain seq x y z
N MET A 1 6.48 -9.06 -12.27
CA MET A 1 6.44 -7.63 -11.90
C MET A 1 5.89 -6.85 -13.09
N THR A 2 4.74 -6.19 -12.90
CA THR A 2 4.13 -5.32 -13.92
C THR A 2 4.57 -3.89 -13.67
N VAL A 3 5.08 -3.21 -14.69
CA VAL A 3 5.54 -1.81 -14.59
C VAL A 3 4.72 -0.95 -15.51
N LEU A 4 4.09 0.08 -14.95
CA LEU A 4 3.36 1.05 -15.74
C LEU A 4 4.33 1.99 -16.47
N ARG A 5 4.55 1.74 -17.77
CA ARG A 5 5.49 2.54 -18.59
C ARG A 5 4.82 3.61 -19.45
N LYS A 6 3.52 3.48 -19.70
CA LYS A 6 2.74 4.40 -20.55
C LYS A 6 1.39 4.65 -19.89
N PRO A 7 0.90 5.91 -19.89
CA PRO A 7 -0.44 6.20 -19.38
C PRO A 7 -1.48 5.45 -20.23
N ILE A 8 -2.41 4.76 -19.56
CA ILE A 8 -3.54 4.06 -20.20
C ILE A 8 -4.75 4.98 -20.20
N LEU A 9 -4.99 5.63 -19.07
CA LEU A 9 -6.03 6.64 -18.86
C LEU A 9 -5.37 7.97 -18.46
N GLY A 10 -6.12 9.08 -18.51
CA GLY A 10 -5.61 10.36 -18.01
C GLY A 10 -5.38 10.30 -16.49
N GLY A 11 -4.33 10.97 -15.99
CA GLY A 11 -4.08 11.09 -14.54
C GLY A 11 -3.79 9.75 -13.83
N LEU A 12 -4.11 9.70 -12.53
CA LEU A 12 -3.89 8.54 -11.67
C LEU A 12 -4.89 7.41 -11.94
N TRP A 13 -5.88 7.60 -12.82
CA TRP A 13 -6.79 6.52 -13.26
C TRP A 13 -6.06 5.37 -13.98
N THR A 14 -4.84 5.62 -14.43
CA THR A 14 -4.00 4.57 -14.99
C THR A 14 -3.65 3.49 -13.96
N LYS A 15 -3.47 3.84 -12.67
CA LYS A 15 -3.18 2.89 -11.58
C LYS A 15 -4.28 1.85 -11.39
N PRO A 16 -5.55 2.21 -11.12
CA PRO A 16 -6.61 1.21 -10.99
C PRO A 16 -6.86 0.46 -12.30
N ALA A 17 -6.63 1.06 -13.48
CA ALA A 17 -6.77 0.37 -14.76
C ALA A 17 -5.73 -0.74 -14.97
N ILE A 18 -4.44 -0.49 -14.70
CA ILE A 18 -3.40 -1.52 -14.87
C ILE A 18 -3.53 -2.64 -13.83
N ILE A 19 -3.92 -2.30 -12.60
CA ILE A 19 -4.19 -3.31 -11.57
C ILE A 19 -5.40 -4.16 -11.98
N LEU A 20 -6.47 -3.56 -12.50
CA LEU A 20 -7.64 -4.29 -12.99
C LEU A 20 -7.28 -5.24 -14.14
N SER A 21 -6.48 -4.79 -15.13
CA SER A 21 -5.97 -5.66 -16.20
C SER A 21 -5.20 -6.84 -15.62
N THR A 22 -4.28 -6.57 -14.68
CA THR A 22 -3.46 -7.60 -14.04
C THR A 22 -4.32 -8.60 -13.26
N LEU A 23 -5.34 -8.15 -12.53
CA LEU A 23 -6.28 -9.04 -11.84
C LEU A 23 -7.02 -9.97 -12.81
N ILE A 24 -7.48 -9.45 -13.94
CA ILE A 24 -8.19 -10.25 -14.96
C ILE A 24 -7.23 -11.31 -15.52
N GLU A 25 -6.01 -10.91 -15.89
CA GLU A 25 -4.98 -11.83 -16.39
C GLU A 25 -4.64 -12.93 -15.37
N GLU A 26 -4.50 -12.61 -14.08
CA GLU A 26 -4.26 -13.62 -13.03
C GLU A 26 -5.48 -14.53 -12.81
N MET A 27 -6.70 -14.00 -12.91
CA MET A 27 -7.94 -14.77 -12.76
C MET A 27 -8.21 -15.73 -13.94
N GLU A 28 -7.58 -15.53 -15.09
CA GLU A 28 -7.64 -16.45 -16.24
C GLU A 28 -6.70 -17.66 -16.08
N LYS A 29 -5.66 -17.55 -15.25
CA LYS A 29 -4.71 -18.64 -15.00
C LYS A 29 -5.33 -19.77 -14.17
N PRO A 30 -4.82 -21.01 -14.32
CA PRO A 30 -5.06 -22.08 -13.35
C PRO A 30 -4.69 -21.65 -11.93
N GLU A 31 -5.40 -22.15 -10.93
CA GLU A 31 -5.19 -21.76 -9.51
C GLU A 31 -3.75 -21.99 -9.04
N GLU A 32 -3.12 -23.05 -9.53
CA GLU A 32 -1.73 -23.45 -9.21
C GLU A 32 -0.68 -22.45 -9.73
N GLU A 33 -1.01 -21.68 -10.78
CA GLU A 33 -0.12 -20.71 -11.43
C GLU A 33 -0.49 -19.25 -11.11
N ARG A 34 -1.63 -19.05 -10.44
CA ARG A 34 -2.21 -17.74 -10.15
C ARG A 34 -1.55 -17.11 -8.94
N ALA A 35 -1.17 -15.84 -9.05
CA ALA A 35 -0.79 -15.06 -7.87
C ALA A 35 -1.97 -14.97 -6.89
N GLN A 36 -1.73 -15.19 -5.59
CA GLN A 36 -2.80 -15.08 -4.59
C GLN A 36 -3.11 -13.62 -4.22
N TRP A 37 -2.07 -12.79 -4.22
CA TRP A 37 -2.11 -11.38 -3.84
C TRP A 37 -1.24 -10.57 -4.78
N LEU A 38 -1.70 -9.38 -5.11
CA LEU A 38 -0.93 -8.32 -5.72
C LEU A 38 -0.44 -7.37 -4.62
N PHE A 39 0.82 -6.96 -4.69
CA PHE A 39 1.38 -5.91 -3.86
C PHE A 39 1.66 -4.70 -4.75
N TRP A 40 0.93 -3.61 -4.51
CA TRP A 40 1.10 -2.35 -5.24
C TRP A 40 1.93 -1.37 -4.40
N PHE A 41 2.82 -0.64 -5.04
CA PHE A 41 3.53 0.50 -4.47
C PHE A 41 3.66 1.62 -5.52
N ASP A 42 3.52 2.87 -5.09
CA ASP A 42 3.71 4.05 -5.93
C ASP A 42 5.19 4.28 -6.26
N ALA A 43 5.47 5.00 -7.35
CA ALA A 43 6.83 5.18 -7.87
C ALA A 43 7.72 6.07 -6.97
N ASP A 44 7.12 6.82 -6.05
CA ASP A 44 7.77 7.64 -5.03
C ASP A 44 7.94 6.85 -3.73
N THR A 45 8.36 5.59 -3.83
CA THR A 45 8.69 4.72 -2.68
C THR A 45 10.11 4.16 -2.81
N ILE A 46 10.72 3.80 -1.68
CA ILE A 46 12.02 3.13 -1.63
C ILE A 46 11.92 1.92 -0.71
N LEU A 47 12.42 0.78 -1.19
CA LEU A 47 12.63 -0.43 -0.38
C LEU A 47 13.84 -0.21 0.54
N MET A 48 13.59 -0.13 1.84
CA MET A 48 14.60 0.13 2.87
C MET A 48 15.14 -1.15 3.51
N ASN A 49 14.32 -2.20 3.57
CA ASN A 49 14.72 -3.49 4.13
C ASN A 49 14.23 -4.64 3.22
N PRO A 50 15.12 -5.24 2.40
CA PRO A 50 14.75 -6.34 1.52
C PRO A 50 14.58 -7.69 2.25
N ASN A 51 14.91 -7.77 3.55
CA ASN A 51 14.87 -9.02 4.33
C ASN A 51 13.48 -9.35 4.89
N ILE A 52 12.46 -8.57 4.53
CA ILE A 52 11.08 -8.75 5.03
C ILE A 52 10.24 -9.45 3.96
N PRO A 53 9.82 -10.71 4.19
CA PRO A 53 8.91 -11.40 3.29
C PRO A 53 7.55 -10.70 3.26
N LEU A 54 7.02 -10.42 2.07
CA LEU A 54 5.76 -9.70 1.90
C LEU A 54 4.57 -10.47 2.49
N GLU A 55 4.64 -11.80 2.47
CA GLU A 55 3.65 -12.71 3.05
C GLU A 55 3.48 -12.51 4.56
N SER A 56 4.47 -11.92 5.25
CA SER A 56 4.40 -11.62 6.69
C SER A 56 3.22 -10.72 7.04
N PHE A 57 2.79 -9.86 6.10
CA PHE A 57 1.70 -8.90 6.30
C PHE A 57 0.32 -9.46 5.93
N LEU A 58 0.25 -10.62 5.27
CA LEU A 58 -1.00 -11.16 4.76
C LEU A 58 -1.93 -11.63 5.89
N PRO A 59 -3.26 -11.57 5.67
CA PRO A 59 -4.20 -12.04 6.68
C PRO A 59 -4.02 -13.54 6.92
N PRO A 60 -4.18 -14.00 8.18
CA PRO A 60 -4.14 -15.43 8.46
C PRO A 60 -5.45 -16.09 7.96
N PRO A 61 -5.46 -17.42 7.74
CA PRO A 61 -6.55 -18.11 7.05
C PRO A 61 -7.95 -17.94 7.66
N GLN A 62 -8.04 -17.62 8.96
CA GLN A 62 -9.30 -17.36 9.64
C GLN A 62 -10.01 -16.06 9.23
N PHE A 63 -9.37 -15.20 8.43
CA PHE A 63 -9.99 -14.00 7.84
C PHE A 63 -10.15 -14.12 6.31
N PRO A 64 -10.91 -15.12 5.81
CA PRO A 64 -11.01 -15.42 4.38
C PRO A 64 -11.68 -14.29 3.56
N ASP A 65 -12.46 -13.42 4.21
CA ASP A 65 -13.15 -12.30 3.58
C ASP A 65 -12.27 -11.04 3.46
N THR A 66 -11.02 -11.09 3.93
CA THR A 66 -10.06 -10.01 3.70
C THR A 66 -9.56 -10.06 2.27
N HIS A 67 -9.77 -8.96 1.54
CA HIS A 67 -9.41 -8.87 0.12
C HIS A 67 -8.50 -7.69 -0.18
N ILE A 68 -8.40 -6.71 0.71
CA ILE A 68 -7.46 -5.61 0.57
C ILE A 68 -6.90 -5.20 1.94
N LEU A 69 -5.57 -5.04 2.01
CA LEU A 69 -4.87 -4.46 3.15
C LEU A 69 -4.38 -3.08 2.76
N LEU A 70 -4.93 -2.05 3.40
CA LEU A 70 -4.57 -0.66 3.19
C LEU A 70 -3.93 -0.10 4.45
N THR A 71 -3.36 1.09 4.33
CA THR A 71 -2.97 1.87 5.51
C THR A 71 -3.81 3.13 5.64
N LYS A 72 -3.71 3.74 6.83
CA LYS A 72 -4.34 5.04 7.10
C LYS A 72 -3.36 5.98 7.80
N ASP A 73 -3.51 7.26 7.52
CA ASP A 73 -2.81 8.36 8.17
C ASP A 73 -3.80 9.36 8.78
N TRP A 74 -3.33 10.58 9.09
CA TRP A 74 -4.16 11.67 9.61
C TRP A 74 -5.22 12.19 8.62
N ASN A 75 -5.09 11.92 7.33
CA ASN A 75 -6.05 12.28 6.28
C ASN A 75 -7.02 11.13 5.93
N GLY A 76 -6.82 9.93 6.50
CA GLY A 76 -7.66 8.76 6.27
C GLY A 76 -6.93 7.70 5.47
N MET A 77 -7.63 7.06 4.52
CA MET A 77 -7.06 6.02 3.66
C MET A 77 -5.85 6.54 2.89
N ASN A 78 -4.75 5.79 2.88
CA ASN A 78 -3.63 5.97 1.95
C ASN A 78 -3.51 4.72 1.09
N ASN A 79 -3.63 4.86 -0.23
CA ASN A 79 -3.55 3.74 -1.17
C ASN A 79 -2.23 3.69 -1.95
N GLY A 80 -1.19 4.40 -1.52
CA GLY A 80 0.10 4.43 -2.22
C GLY A 80 0.88 3.13 -2.12
N VAL A 81 0.71 2.38 -1.03
CA VAL A 81 1.21 1.00 -0.91
C VAL A 81 0.13 0.12 -0.26
N PHE A 82 -0.22 -0.99 -0.89
CA PHE A 82 -1.28 -1.87 -0.41
C PHE A 82 -1.22 -3.28 -1.00
N PHE A 83 -1.89 -4.22 -0.33
CA PHE A 83 -2.09 -5.58 -0.81
C PHE A 83 -3.52 -5.75 -1.33
N LEU A 84 -3.68 -6.41 -2.47
CA LEU A 84 -4.98 -6.70 -3.07
C LEU A 84 -5.05 -8.17 -3.48
N ARG A 85 -6.01 -8.92 -2.95
CA ARG A 85 -6.17 -10.33 -3.25
C ARG A 85 -6.60 -10.52 -4.70
N VAL A 86 -6.07 -11.53 -5.38
CA VAL A 86 -6.59 -11.95 -6.68
C VAL A 86 -7.91 -12.70 -6.46
N HIS A 87 -9.01 -11.98 -6.59
CA HIS A 87 -10.34 -12.45 -6.24
C HIS A 87 -11.42 -11.67 -7.03
N PRO A 88 -12.59 -12.27 -7.34
CA PRO A 88 -13.69 -11.56 -8.01
C PRO A 88 -14.12 -10.27 -7.31
N TRP A 89 -14.04 -10.24 -5.97
CA TRP A 89 -14.31 -9.02 -5.20
C TRP A 89 -13.40 -7.85 -5.63
N SER A 90 -12.11 -8.11 -5.84
CA SER A 90 -11.12 -7.09 -6.22
C SER A 90 -11.37 -6.55 -7.62
N ILE A 91 -11.79 -7.42 -8.55
CA ILE A 91 -12.22 -7.02 -9.90
C ILE A 91 -13.44 -6.11 -9.82
N GLN A 92 -14.45 -6.47 -9.02
CA GLN A 92 -15.65 -5.65 -8.86
C GLN A 92 -15.33 -4.29 -8.22
N PHE A 93 -14.46 -4.29 -7.19
CA PHE A 93 -14.04 -3.07 -6.52
C PHE A 93 -13.27 -2.12 -7.44
N LEU A 94 -12.31 -2.62 -8.22
CA LEU A 94 -11.58 -1.78 -9.18
C LEU A 94 -12.42 -1.39 -10.40
N SER A 95 -13.34 -2.24 -10.84
CA SER A 95 -14.29 -1.88 -11.90
C SER A 95 -15.21 -0.73 -11.46
N ALA A 96 -15.71 -0.78 -10.21
CA ALA A 96 -16.47 0.32 -9.62
C ALA A 96 -15.58 1.57 -9.48
N THR A 97 -14.32 1.42 -9.09
CA THR A 97 -13.38 2.53 -8.94
C THR A 97 -13.11 3.26 -10.26
N VAL A 98 -12.82 2.51 -11.34
CA VAL A 98 -12.52 3.09 -12.67
C VAL A 98 -13.77 3.71 -13.32
N SER A 99 -14.95 3.14 -13.09
CA SER A 99 -16.21 3.65 -13.67
C SER A 99 -16.82 4.81 -12.89
N TYR A 100 -16.44 5.01 -11.62
CA TYR A 100 -16.99 6.05 -10.75
C TYR A 100 -17.05 7.46 -11.37
N PRO A 101 -15.98 8.01 -12.00
CA PRO A 101 -16.05 9.36 -12.58
C PRO A 101 -17.01 9.46 -13.76
N VAL A 102 -17.32 8.36 -14.46
CA VAL A 102 -18.30 8.35 -15.55
C VAL A 102 -19.73 8.39 -14.99
N VAL A 103 -19.97 7.70 -13.87
CA VAL A 103 -21.28 7.65 -13.21
C VAL A 103 -21.54 8.90 -12.36
N HIS A 104 -20.49 9.52 -11.82
CA HIS A 104 -20.55 10.69 -10.95
C HIS A 104 -19.66 11.83 -11.49
N PRO A 105 -20.01 12.44 -12.63
CA PRO A 105 -19.17 13.45 -13.28
C PRO A 105 -18.94 14.71 -12.42
N ASP A 106 -19.87 15.01 -11.51
CA ASP A 106 -19.81 16.18 -10.62
C ASP A 106 -19.13 15.89 -9.28
N ALA A 107 -18.62 14.67 -9.06
CA ALA A 107 -17.98 14.31 -7.81
C ALA A 107 -16.64 15.06 -7.64
N HIS A 108 -16.51 15.78 -6.53
CA HIS A 108 -15.21 16.34 -6.14
C HIS A 108 -14.29 15.23 -5.61
N LEU A 109 -13.19 14.98 -6.33
CA LEU A 109 -12.20 13.93 -6.05
C LEU A 109 -10.82 14.56 -5.82
N LEU A 110 -10.57 15.05 -4.60
CA LEU A 110 -9.32 15.74 -4.24
C LEU A 110 -8.08 14.85 -4.43
N TRP A 111 -8.21 13.57 -4.11
CA TRP A 111 -7.20 12.53 -4.32
C TRP A 111 -7.80 11.44 -5.20
N GLU A 112 -7.98 11.71 -6.49
CA GLU A 112 -8.53 10.85 -7.56
C GLU A 112 -9.04 9.45 -7.13
N ASP A 113 -8.26 8.39 -7.36
CA ASP A 113 -8.65 7.00 -7.08
C ASP A 113 -8.86 6.72 -5.58
N GLN A 114 -7.99 7.26 -4.72
CA GLN A 114 -8.12 7.15 -3.25
C GLN A 114 -9.46 7.71 -2.73
N SER A 115 -9.92 8.82 -3.30
CA SER A 115 -11.18 9.47 -2.95
C SER A 115 -12.36 8.60 -3.35
N VAL A 116 -12.30 7.97 -4.51
CA VAL A 116 -13.31 7.02 -4.97
C VAL A 116 -13.32 5.77 -4.11
N MET A 117 -12.17 5.15 -3.85
CA MET A 117 -12.07 3.96 -2.99
C MET A 117 -12.68 4.22 -1.60
N ASN A 118 -12.41 5.39 -1.02
CA ASN A 118 -12.98 5.80 0.26
C ASN A 118 -14.50 6.06 0.19
N ARG A 119 -15.02 6.58 -0.92
CA ARG A 119 -16.47 6.75 -1.13
C ARG A 119 -17.16 5.40 -1.29
N LEU A 120 -16.65 4.52 -2.13
CA LEU A 120 -17.17 3.17 -2.33
C LEU A 120 -17.22 2.38 -1.03
N LYS A 121 -16.17 2.49 -0.19
CA LYS A 121 -16.17 1.93 1.17
C LYS A 121 -17.32 2.47 2.03
N LYS A 122 -17.60 3.78 1.99
CA LYS A 122 -18.63 4.41 2.82
C LYS A 122 -20.05 4.09 2.32
N GLU A 123 -20.21 3.97 1.01
CA GLU A 123 -21.50 3.81 0.34
C GLU A 123 -21.93 2.33 0.25
N HIS A 124 -20.99 1.38 0.32
CA HIS A 124 -21.27 -0.04 0.11
C HIS A 124 -20.65 -0.94 1.18
N GLU A 125 -21.51 -1.54 2.02
CA GLU A 125 -21.12 -2.54 3.02
C GLU A 125 -20.39 -3.74 2.40
N TYR A 126 -20.79 -4.13 1.19
CA TYR A 126 -20.15 -5.18 0.42
C TYR A 126 -18.64 -4.96 0.24
N PHE A 127 -18.21 -3.72 0.03
CA PHE A 127 -16.80 -3.38 -0.07
C PHE A 127 -16.17 -3.19 1.31
N SER A 128 -16.83 -2.49 2.23
CA SER A 128 -16.21 -2.13 3.51
C SER A 128 -15.82 -3.33 4.37
N ARG A 129 -16.61 -4.41 4.38
CA ARG A 129 -16.37 -5.60 5.19
C ARG A 129 -15.09 -6.37 4.84
N SER A 130 -14.56 -6.18 3.63
CA SER A 130 -13.38 -6.89 3.11
C SER A 130 -12.10 -6.03 3.12
N MET A 131 -12.19 -4.81 3.67
CA MET A 131 -11.07 -3.88 3.79
C MET A 131 -10.50 -3.88 5.20
N VAL A 132 -9.20 -4.13 5.31
CA VAL A 132 -8.48 -4.06 6.58
C VAL A 132 -7.46 -2.91 6.52
N TYR A 133 -7.43 -2.10 7.58
CA TYR A 133 -6.47 -1.02 7.73
C TYR A 133 -5.36 -1.41 8.71
N CYS A 134 -4.17 -1.58 8.17
CA CYS A 134 -2.96 -1.87 8.92
C CYS A 134 -2.28 -0.57 9.41
N PRO A 135 -1.43 -0.64 10.44
CA PRO A 135 -0.53 0.45 10.79
C PRO A 135 0.27 0.94 9.59
N LEU A 136 0.31 2.27 9.38
CA LEU A 136 0.99 2.89 8.22
C LEU A 136 2.42 2.40 8.05
N ARG A 137 3.16 2.31 9.15
CA ARG A 137 4.57 1.93 9.21
C ARG A 137 4.87 0.55 8.63
N TRP A 138 3.89 -0.36 8.59
CA TRP A 138 4.12 -1.73 8.16
C TRP A 138 4.62 -1.84 6.73
N PHE A 139 4.08 -1.05 5.81
CA PHE A 139 4.50 -1.10 4.41
C PHE A 139 4.31 0.23 3.66
N ASN A 140 3.92 1.30 4.34
CA ASN A 140 3.63 2.59 3.73
C ASN A 140 4.16 3.76 4.58
N ALA A 141 5.29 3.53 5.26
CA ALA A 141 5.82 4.48 6.24
C ALA A 141 6.22 5.80 5.57
N TYR A 142 6.01 6.92 6.25
CA TYR A 142 6.47 8.22 5.79
C TYR A 142 7.94 8.47 6.07
N ARG A 143 8.51 9.39 5.30
CA ARG A 143 9.90 9.81 5.46
C ARG A 143 10.16 10.45 6.84
N ARG A 144 11.38 10.22 7.33
CA ARG A 144 12.05 10.93 8.43
C ARG A 144 12.49 12.34 7.98
N ASN A 145 13.49 12.93 8.62
CA ASN A 145 14.10 14.18 8.14
C ASN A 145 14.82 14.00 6.80
N GLN A 146 15.33 15.12 6.25
CA GLN A 146 16.03 15.14 4.97
C GLN A 146 17.27 14.25 4.93
N ASN A 147 17.92 13.97 6.07
CA ASN A 147 19.10 13.10 6.14
C ASN A 147 18.76 11.60 6.22
N ALA A 148 17.50 11.21 6.06
CA ALA A 148 16.99 9.84 6.14
C ALA A 148 17.13 9.12 7.49
N THR A 149 17.99 9.59 8.39
CA THR A 149 18.29 8.91 9.66
C THR A 149 17.59 9.54 10.86
N ASP A 150 17.46 10.86 10.92
CA ASP A 150 16.92 11.52 12.11
C ASP A 150 15.40 11.59 12.05
N ILE A 151 14.73 11.20 13.14
CA ILE A 151 13.28 11.38 13.28
C ILE A 151 12.93 12.85 13.08
N ASN A 152 11.91 13.11 12.27
CA ASN A 152 11.32 14.43 12.12
C ASN A 152 10.44 14.73 13.34
N PRO A 153 10.82 15.68 14.22
CA PRO A 153 10.07 15.97 15.44
C PRO A 153 8.73 16.65 15.16
N LYS A 154 8.50 17.15 13.94
CA LYS A 154 7.25 17.82 13.53
C LYS A 154 6.18 16.85 13.03
N LYS A 155 6.49 15.56 12.93
CA LYS A 155 5.59 14.52 12.42
C LYS A 155 5.45 13.38 13.43
N PRO A 156 4.31 12.68 13.48
CA PRO A 156 4.14 11.56 14.40
C PRO A 156 5.18 10.46 14.14
N THR A 157 5.92 10.05 15.17
CA THR A 157 6.99 9.06 15.07
C THR A 157 6.50 7.70 14.56
N HIS A 158 5.28 7.30 14.92
CA HIS A 158 4.69 6.02 14.53
C HIS A 158 4.26 5.95 13.06
N PHE A 159 4.32 7.08 12.33
CA PHE A 159 4.13 7.11 10.89
C PHE A 159 5.44 7.15 10.11
N GLN A 160 6.57 7.43 10.75
CA GLN A 160 7.86 7.54 10.08
C GLN A 160 8.51 6.17 9.93
N ILE A 161 9.34 5.99 8.90
CA ILE A 161 10.17 4.80 8.72
C ILE A 161 11.18 4.66 9.88
N HIS A 162 11.34 3.44 10.40
CA HIS A 162 12.36 3.05 11.37
C HIS A 162 13.28 1.98 10.78
N PRO A 163 14.49 1.80 11.34
CA PRO A 163 15.33 0.67 10.97
C PRO A 163 14.59 -0.66 11.17
N GLY A 164 14.69 -1.56 10.19
CA GLY A 164 13.91 -2.80 10.11
C GLY A 164 12.60 -2.69 9.32
N ASP A 165 12.05 -1.49 9.10
CA ASP A 165 10.83 -1.33 8.31
C ASP A 165 11.08 -1.51 6.81
N ILE A 166 10.09 -2.04 6.09
CA ILE A 166 10.27 -2.48 4.69
C ILE A 166 10.38 -1.32 3.67
N ILE A 167 9.47 -0.36 3.69
CA ILE A 167 9.31 0.66 2.63
C ILE A 167 9.04 2.03 3.22
N VAL A 168 9.70 3.04 2.64
CA VAL A 168 9.38 4.46 2.86
C VAL A 168 8.67 5.05 1.64
N HIS A 169 7.64 5.84 1.87
CA HIS A 169 6.82 6.52 0.87
C HIS A 169 6.95 8.04 0.99
N PHE A 170 7.18 8.69 -0.14
CA PHE A 170 7.40 10.13 -0.29
C PHE A 170 6.13 10.89 -0.68
N ALA A 171 4.97 10.43 -0.17
CA ALA A 171 3.66 10.94 -0.50
C ALA A 171 3.57 12.48 -0.48
N GLY A 172 3.07 13.04 -1.58
CA GLY A 172 2.86 14.48 -1.73
C GLY A 172 4.13 15.31 -1.97
N THR A 173 5.26 14.66 -2.24
CA THR A 173 6.47 15.35 -2.69
C THR A 173 6.28 15.87 -4.12
N PRO A 174 6.49 17.17 -4.39
CA PRO A 174 6.40 17.71 -5.74
C PRO A 174 7.39 17.04 -6.69
N ALA A 175 7.00 16.83 -7.95
CA ALA A 175 7.83 16.12 -8.94
C ALA A 175 9.23 16.74 -9.13
N ASN A 176 9.34 18.07 -9.04
CA ASN A 176 10.61 18.80 -9.15
C ASN A 176 11.51 18.70 -7.91
N GLU A 177 10.99 18.21 -6.78
CA GLU A 177 11.72 17.99 -5.52
C GLU A 177 11.91 16.51 -5.20
N LEU A 178 11.32 15.62 -6.00
CA LEU A 178 11.27 14.20 -5.71
C LEU A 178 12.68 13.59 -5.63
N GLU A 179 13.52 13.86 -6.63
CA GLU A 179 14.90 13.36 -6.68
C GLU A 179 15.71 13.79 -5.47
N SER A 180 15.74 15.10 -5.16
CA SER A 180 16.51 15.63 -4.03
C SER A 180 15.97 15.16 -2.67
N THR A 181 14.68 14.83 -2.59
CA THR A 181 14.07 14.29 -1.38
C THR A 181 14.36 12.81 -1.19
N MET A 182 14.40 12.03 -2.28
CA MET A 182 14.63 10.58 -2.25
C MET A 182 16.10 10.22 -2.13
N MET A 183 17.02 11.01 -2.69
CA MET A 183 18.44 10.68 -2.77
C MET A 183 19.07 10.24 -1.43
N PRO A 184 18.86 10.95 -0.30
CA PRO A 184 19.46 10.55 0.98
C PRO A 184 18.95 9.20 1.50
N TYR A 185 17.72 8.81 1.14
CA TYR A 185 17.16 7.51 1.50
C TYR A 185 17.65 6.41 0.58
N LEU A 186 17.83 6.70 -0.72
CA LEU A 186 18.47 5.79 -1.66
C LEU A 186 19.90 5.47 -1.20
N GLU A 187 20.67 6.48 -0.80
CA GLU A 187 22.03 6.27 -0.26
C GLU A 187 22.04 5.36 0.98
N VAL A 188 21.04 5.48 1.86
CA VAL A 188 20.88 4.58 3.01
C VAL A 188 20.54 3.16 2.55
N ALA A 189 19.55 3.01 1.67
CA ALA A 189 19.13 1.70 1.16
C ALA A 189 20.26 0.98 0.40
N GLU A 190 20.94 1.66 -0.51
CA GLU A 190 22.06 1.11 -1.30
C GLU A 190 23.30 0.81 -0.46
N SER A 191 23.41 1.39 0.75
CA SER A 191 24.51 1.07 1.66
C SER A 191 24.37 -0.27 2.37
N HIS A 192 23.22 -0.95 2.25
CA HIS A 192 22.94 -2.28 2.83
C HIS A 192 23.37 -2.40 4.30
N ARG A 193 23.04 -1.36 5.07
CA ARG A 193 23.44 -1.23 6.47
C ARG A 193 22.69 -2.24 7.33
N PRO A 194 23.38 -3.12 8.10
CA PRO A 194 22.73 -4.14 8.92
C PRO A 194 21.73 -3.59 9.94
N GLU A 195 21.92 -2.36 10.41
CA GLU A 195 20.98 -1.72 11.33
C GLU A 195 19.63 -1.41 10.69
N TRP A 196 19.58 -1.21 9.36
CA TRP A 196 18.35 -0.96 8.60
C TRP A 196 17.75 -2.23 8.02
N GLU A 197 18.59 -3.15 7.56
CA GLU A 197 18.18 -4.41 6.93
C GLU A 197 18.03 -5.56 7.94
N LEU A 198 17.26 -5.33 9.01
CA LEU A 198 17.06 -6.35 10.03
C LEU A 198 16.29 -7.56 9.47
N PRO A 199 16.68 -8.80 9.81
CA PRO A 199 15.85 -9.96 9.48
C PRO A 199 14.51 -9.88 10.23
N LEU A 200 13.47 -10.51 9.66
CA LEU A 200 12.09 -10.45 10.18
C LEU A 200 12.00 -10.71 11.69
N GLU A 201 12.74 -11.70 12.20
CA GLU A 201 12.72 -12.12 13.61
C GLU A 201 13.30 -11.07 14.57
N GLN A 202 14.10 -10.13 14.06
CA GLN A 202 14.67 -9.01 14.84
C GLN A 202 13.85 -7.73 14.71
N THR A 203 12.80 -7.73 13.87
CA THR A 203 11.85 -6.63 13.78
C THR A 203 10.72 -6.76 14.80
N GLY A 204 9.85 -5.75 14.86
CA GLY A 204 8.60 -5.82 15.62
C GLY A 204 7.45 -6.54 14.90
N TYR A 205 7.60 -6.87 13.61
CA TYR A 205 6.47 -7.27 12.76
C TYR A 205 5.75 -8.53 13.24
N LEU A 206 6.47 -9.61 13.57
CA LEU A 206 5.83 -10.86 13.99
C LEU A 206 4.89 -10.66 15.19
N ARG A 207 5.35 -9.90 16.19
CA ARG A 207 4.56 -9.58 17.38
C ARG A 207 3.41 -8.64 17.03
N GLU A 208 3.70 -7.50 16.39
CA GLU A 208 2.69 -6.49 16.07
C GLU A 208 1.56 -7.03 15.18
N ILE A 209 1.90 -7.88 14.20
CA ILE A 209 0.94 -8.50 13.28
C ILE A 209 0.13 -9.57 13.99
N GLY A 210 0.77 -10.39 14.84
CA GLY A 210 0.07 -11.37 15.66
C GLY A 210 -0.98 -10.72 16.57
N GLU A 211 -0.56 -9.73 17.37
CA GLU A 211 -1.44 -8.96 18.27
C GLU A 211 -2.60 -8.30 17.48
N PHE A 212 -2.32 -7.71 16.32
CA PHE A 212 -3.34 -7.06 15.49
C PHE A 212 -4.45 -8.03 15.03
N TRP A 213 -4.08 -9.25 14.60
CA TRP A 213 -5.06 -10.23 14.14
C TRP A 213 -5.78 -10.95 15.29
N GLU A 214 -5.15 -11.06 16.45
CA GLU A 214 -5.82 -11.49 17.69
C GLU A 214 -6.91 -10.50 18.10
N GLU A 215 -6.58 -9.20 18.20
CA GLU A 215 -7.55 -8.14 18.51
C GLU A 215 -8.72 -8.10 17.50
N LYS A 216 -8.43 -8.34 16.21
CA LYS A 216 -9.46 -8.44 15.16
C LYS A 216 -10.37 -9.66 15.29
N SER A 217 -9.91 -10.73 15.91
CA SER A 217 -10.72 -11.93 16.14
C SER A 217 -11.72 -11.73 17.29
N GLU A 218 -11.43 -10.80 18.20
CA GLU A 218 -12.25 -10.49 19.38
C GLU A 218 -13.30 -9.39 19.13
N SER A 219 -13.18 -8.65 18.03
CA SER A 219 -14.07 -7.52 17.65
C SER A 219 -15.24 -7.95 16.78
#